data_AF-A0A0J8CV22-F1
#
_entry.id   AF-A0A0J8CV22-F1
#
_cell.length_a   1.000
_cell.length_b   1.000
_cell.length_c   1.000
_cell.angle_alpha   90.00
_cell.angle_beta   90.00
_cell.angle_gamma   90.00
#
_symmetry.space_group_name_H-M   'P 1'
#
loop_
_entity.id
_entity.type
_entity.pdbx_description
1 polymer ?
#
loop_
_entity_poly.entity_id
_entity_poly.type
_entity_poly.pdbx_seq_one_letter_code
_entity_poly.pdbx_strand_id
1 'polypeptide(L)'
;MNRQISVAAWLGSRSLLLYLRFSTRSVVKNCYPIRPGRADDWLIKNMLRASYDPGSIEVLESVFSFNLSIPLNHLLGRFKGKVLDYTGNERPNSRF
;
A
#
# COMPACT_ATOMS: atom_id res chain seq x y z
N MET A 1 23.24 5.24 11.78
CA MET A 1 22.73 3.93 11.35
C MET A 1 22.98 3.78 9.86
N ASN A 2 23.92 2.93 9.44
CA ASN A 2 24.24 2.76 8.03
C ASN A 2 23.33 1.66 7.45
N ARG A 3 22.26 2.04 6.73
CA ARG A 3 21.32 1.09 6.12
C ARG A 3 22.02 0.44 4.93
N GLN A 4 22.53 -0.79 5.10
CA GLN A 4 23.01 -1.59 3.96
C GLN A 4 21.80 -2.03 3.15
N ILE A 5 21.41 -1.22 2.18
CA ILE A 5 20.36 -1.57 1.23
C ILE A 5 21.02 -2.51 0.22
N SER A 6 20.53 -3.75 0.14
CA SER A 6 20.94 -4.67 -0.90
C SER A 6 20.65 -4.03 -2.27
N VAL A 7 21.61 -4.07 -3.20
CA VAL A 7 21.45 -3.53 -4.56
C VAL A 7 20.19 -4.07 -5.23
N ALA A 8 19.84 -5.34 -4.95
CA ALA A 8 18.61 -5.96 -5.41
C ALA A 8 17.34 -5.30 -4.82
N ALA A 9 17.36 -4.94 -3.54
CA ALA A 9 16.24 -4.26 -2.89
C ALA A 9 16.08 -2.81 -3.39
N TRP A 10 17.18 -2.13 -3.67
CA TRP A 10 17.18 -0.79 -4.25
C TRP A 10 16.66 -0.78 -5.69
N LEU A 11 17.11 -1.72 -6.52
CA LEU A 11 16.61 -1.88 -7.89
C LEU A 11 15.15 -2.34 -7.91
N GLY A 12 14.80 -3.30 -7.06
CA GLY A 12 13.45 -3.86 -6.96
C GLY A 12 12.44 -2.80 -6.52
N SER A 13 12.75 -2.04 -5.47
CA SER A 13 11.86 -0.97 -4.97
C SER A 13 11.62 0.12 -6.01
N ARG A 14 12.67 0.57 -6.72
CA ARG A 14 12.55 1.57 -7.80
C ARG A 14 11.76 1.05 -8.99
N SER A 15 12.01 -0.19 -9.39
CA SER A 15 11.27 -0.82 -10.50
C SER A 15 9.80 -0.99 -10.15
N LEU A 16 9.49 -1.43 -8.93
CA LEU A 16 8.12 -1.55 -8.44
C LEU A 16 7.43 -0.19 -8.32
N LEU A 17 8.12 0.84 -7.83
CA LEU A 17 7.59 2.20 -7.75
C LEU A 17 7.22 2.75 -9.14
N LEU A 18 8.10 2.54 -10.13
CA LEU A 18 7.84 2.93 -11.52
C LEU A 18 6.63 2.19 -12.10
N TYR A 19 6.56 0.87 -11.88
CA TYR A 19 5.41 0.07 -12.29
C TYR A 19 4.10 0.56 -11.65
N LEU A 20 4.11 0.80 -10.34
CA LEU A 20 2.94 1.29 -9.60
C LEU A 20 2.51 2.66 -10.12
N ARG A 21 3.43 3.59 -10.37
CA ARG A 21 3.13 4.90 -10.96
C ARG A 21 2.43 4.77 -12.31
N PHE A 22 2.95 3.91 -13.19
CA PHE A 22 2.36 3.70 -14.51
C PHE A 22 1.00 3.00 -14.43
N SER A 23 0.87 2.03 -13.53
CA SER A 23 -0.33 1.20 -13.37
C SER A 23 -1.39 1.82 -12.45
N THR A 24 -1.10 2.91 -11.74
CA THR A 24 -1.98 3.52 -10.71
C THR A 24 -3.40 3.71 -11.23
N ARG A 25 -3.55 4.25 -12.46
CA ARG A 25 -4.87 4.47 -13.05
C ARG A 25 -5.66 3.17 -13.26
N SER A 26 -4.99 2.11 -13.71
CA SER A 26 -5.61 0.81 -13.96
C SER A 26 -5.96 0.10 -12.64
N VAL A 27 -5.03 0.10 -11.68
CA VAL A 27 -5.22 -0.50 -10.36
C VAL A 27 -6.37 0.17 -9.63
N VAL A 28 -6.40 1.50 -9.58
CA VAL A 28 -7.43 2.24 -8.87
C VAL A 28 -8.81 2.02 -9.50
N LYS A 29 -8.91 1.97 -10.83
CA LYS A 29 -10.18 1.63 -11.50
C LYS A 29 -10.62 0.20 -11.22
N ASN A 30 -9.70 -0.76 -11.18
CA ASN A 30 -10.01 -2.14 -10.80
C ASN A 30 -10.47 -2.28 -9.35
N CYS A 31 -10.05 -1.39 -8.44
CA CYS A 31 -10.55 -1.37 -7.06
C CYS A 31 -12.00 -0.88 -6.93
N TYR A 32 -12.57 -0.24 -7.96
CA TYR A 32 -13.95 0.24 -7.98
C TYR A 32 -14.75 -0.37 -9.15
N PRO A 33 -14.93 -1.69 -9.19
CA PRO A 33 -15.57 -2.37 -10.33
C PRO A 33 -17.03 -1.98 -10.53
N ILE A 34 -17.73 -1.60 -9.45
CA ILE A 34 -19.16 -1.26 -9.48
C ILE A 34 -19.39 0.21 -9.90
N ARG A 35 -18.45 1.10 -9.57
CA ARG A 35 -18.55 2.55 -9.88
C ARG A 35 -17.15 3.11 -10.18
N PRO A 36 -16.63 2.89 -11.40
CA PRO A 36 -15.31 3.41 -11.77
C PRO A 36 -15.25 4.94 -11.77
N GLY A 37 -16.40 5.62 -11.81
CA GLY A 37 -16.48 7.07 -11.58
C GLY A 37 -16.08 7.52 -10.17
N ARG A 38 -15.96 6.63 -9.18
CA ARG A 38 -15.37 6.96 -7.87
C ARG A 38 -13.84 6.95 -7.88
N ALA A 39 -13.23 6.34 -8.89
CA ALA A 39 -11.81 6.48 -9.17
C ALA A 39 -11.58 7.82 -9.89
N ASP A 40 -11.95 8.91 -9.21
CA ASP A 40 -11.86 10.26 -9.74
C ASP A 40 -10.41 10.62 -10.09
N ASP A 41 -10.23 11.47 -11.10
CA ASP A 41 -8.90 11.95 -11.50
C ASP A 41 -8.18 12.66 -10.35
N TRP A 42 -8.92 13.25 -9.40
CA TRP A 42 -8.37 13.80 -8.16
C TRP A 42 -7.71 12.74 -7.27
N LEU A 43 -8.34 11.57 -7.11
CA LEU A 43 -7.79 10.47 -6.31
C LEU A 43 -6.50 9.93 -6.93
N ILE A 44 -6.52 9.70 -8.25
CA ILE A 44 -5.35 9.23 -9.00
C ILE A 44 -4.21 10.26 -8.90
N LYS A 45 -4.52 11.55 -9.02
CA LYS A 45 -3.53 12.63 -8.88
C LYS A 45 -2.89 12.66 -7.48
N ASN A 46 -3.67 12.44 -6.43
CA ASN A 46 -3.14 12.37 -5.07
C ASN A 46 -2.28 11.13 -4.84
N MET A 47 -2.67 9.96 -5.36
CA MET A 47 -1.84 8.76 -5.27
C MET A 47 -0.52 8.91 -6.03
N LEU A 48 -0.56 9.53 -7.22
CA LEU A 48 0.65 9.86 -7.96
C LEU A 48 1.54 10.84 -7.18
N ARG A 49 0.97 11.90 -6.61
CA ARG A 49 1.71 12.84 -5.75
C ARG A 49 2.35 12.12 -4.57
N ALA A 50 1.60 11.28 -3.84
CA ALA A 50 2.09 10.50 -2.72
C ALA A 50 3.23 9.54 -3.12
N SER A 51 3.21 9.04 -4.35
CA SER A 51 4.29 8.19 -4.87
C SER A 51 5.61 8.94 -5.07
N TYR A 52 5.61 10.29 -5.14
CA TYR A 52 6.82 11.10 -5.24
C TYR A 52 7.37 11.51 -3.87
N ASP A 53 6.63 11.26 -2.78
CA ASP A 53 7.12 11.54 -1.45
C ASP A 53 8.34 10.65 -1.12
N PRO A 54 9.38 11.21 -0.48
CA PRO A 54 10.60 10.47 -0.15
C PRO A 54 10.35 9.27 0.76
N GLY A 55 9.28 9.28 1.56
CA GLY A 55 8.88 8.13 2.39
C GLY A 55 8.39 6.92 1.56
N SER A 56 7.90 7.13 0.34
CA SER A 56 7.34 6.05 -0.48
C SER A 56 8.38 5.01 -0.90
N ILE A 57 9.59 5.48 -1.27
CA ILE A 57 10.68 4.59 -1.67
C ILE A 57 11.26 3.85 -0.47
N GLU A 58 11.34 4.49 0.70
CA GLU A 58 11.81 3.85 1.93
C GLU A 58 10.90 2.71 2.38
N VAL A 59 9.58 2.88 2.26
CA VAL A 59 8.60 1.82 2.55
C VAL A 59 8.80 0.64 1.60
N LEU A 60 8.96 0.89 0.30
CA LEU A 60 9.18 -0.17 -0.69
C LEU A 60 10.52 -0.89 -0.45
N GLU A 61 11.59 -0.15 -0.19
CA GLU A 61 12.89 -0.73 0.17
C GLU A 61 12.80 -1.60 1.44
N SER A 62 11.98 -1.20 2.41
CA SER A 62 11.72 -2.02 3.61
C SER A 62 11.01 -3.33 3.28
N VAL A 63 10.06 -3.33 2.34
CA VAL A 63 9.36 -4.56 1.90
C VAL A 63 10.33 -5.53 1.23
N PHE A 64 11.21 -5.03 0.36
CA PHE A 64 12.23 -5.86 -0.31
C PHE A 64 13.36 -6.32 0.62
N SER A 65 13.65 -5.55 1.66
CA SER A 65 14.60 -5.93 2.70
C SER A 65 13.96 -6.82 3.78
N PHE A 66 12.64 -7.00 3.72
CA PHE A 66 11.92 -7.81 4.68
C PHE A 66 12.17 -9.29 4.42
N ASN A 67 12.42 -10.05 5.49
CA ASN A 67 12.57 -11.49 5.40
C ASN A 67 11.17 -12.13 5.26
N LEU A 68 10.65 -12.20 4.04
CA LEU A 68 9.33 -12.74 3.69
C LEU A 68 9.14 -14.22 4.07
N SER A 69 10.21 -14.92 4.44
CA SER A 69 10.18 -16.27 5.04
C SER A 69 9.44 -16.30 6.38
N ILE A 70 9.26 -15.14 7.02
CA ILE A 70 8.41 -15.01 8.21
C ILE A 70 7.00 -14.63 7.73
N PRO A 71 5.98 -15.48 7.94
CA PRO A 71 4.62 -15.18 7.51
C PRO A 71 4.11 -13.92 8.21
N LEU A 72 3.44 -13.05 7.46
CA LEU A 72 2.90 -11.76 7.95
C LEU A 72 2.03 -11.92 9.21
N ASN A 73 1.33 -13.04 9.33
CA ASN A 73 0.53 -13.41 10.50
C ASN A 73 1.35 -13.48 11.80
N HIS A 74 2.61 -13.87 11.71
CA HIS A 74 3.53 -13.95 12.86
C HIS A 74 3.91 -12.55 13.37
N LEU A 75 3.98 -11.56 12.48
CA LEU A 75 4.27 -10.17 12.82
C LEU A 75 3.01 -9.43 13.31
N LEU A 76 1.86 -9.69 12.69
CA LEU A 76 0.56 -9.18 13.14
C LEU A 76 0.22 -9.67 14.55
N GLY A 77 0.64 -10.88 14.91
CA GLY A 77 0.56 -11.39 16.29
C GLY A 77 1.33 -10.54 17.31
N ARG A 78 2.43 -9.88 16.91
CA ARG A 78 3.20 -8.94 17.75
C ARG A 78 2.54 -7.57 17.89
N PHE A 79 1.73 -7.16 16.91
CA PHE A 79 0.95 -5.91 16.94
C PHE A 79 -0.44 -6.09 17.56
N LYS A 80 -0.73 -7.24 18.18
CA LYS A 80 -1.96 -7.53 18.92
C LYS A 80 -2.06 -6.75 20.26
N GLY A 81 -1.55 -5.53 20.28
CA GLY A 81 -1.71 -4.55 21.36
C GLY A 81 -2.41 -3.32 20.78
N LYS A 82 -3.68 -3.16 21.16
CA LYS A 82 -4.54 -1.99 20.85
C LYS A 82 -4.71 -1.70 19.35
N VAL A 83 -5.41 -2.59 18.66
CA VAL A 83 -6.00 -2.29 17.34
C VAL A 83 -7.12 -1.26 17.58
N LEU A 84 -6.87 -0.02 17.18
CA LEU A 84 -7.89 1.01 17.11
C LEU A 84 -8.70 0.75 15.83
N ASP A 85 -9.85 0.10 16.01
CA ASP A 85 -10.72 -0.31 14.92
C ASP A 85 -11.54 0.91 14.44
N TYR A 86 -10.95 1.73 13.56
CA TYR A 86 -11.71 2.75 12.84
C TYR A 86 -12.44 2.11 11.66
N THR A 87 -13.43 1.26 11.95
CA THR A 87 -14.41 0.85 10.95
C THR A 87 -15.44 1.96 10.80
N GLY A 88 -15.13 2.93 9.94
CA GLY A 88 -16.11 3.91 9.45
C GLY A 88 -17.03 3.26 8.42
N ASN A 89 -18.01 2.49 8.88
CA ASN A 89 -19.20 2.18 8.08
C ASN A 89 -20.35 1.72 8.97
N GLU A 90 -21.26 2.63 9.31
CA GLU A 90 -22.60 2.26 9.75
C GLU A 90 -23.27 1.50 8.61
N ARG A 91 -23.36 0.18 8.72
CA ARG A 91 -24.34 -0.59 7.95
C ARG A 91 -25.63 -0.65 8.77
N PRO A 92 -26.77 -0.16 8.25
CA PRO A 92 -28.05 -0.32 8.94
C PRO A 92 -28.46 -1.80 8.90
N ASN A 93 -28.80 -2.32 10.08
CA ASN A 93 -29.35 -3.66 10.27
C ASN A 93 -30.65 -3.84 9.48
N SER A 94 -30.64 -4.70 8.46
CA SER A 94 -31.87 -5.25 7.89
C SER A 94 -32.29 -6.50 8.66
N ARG A 95 -33.40 -6.40 9.38
CA ARG A 95 -34.21 -7.52 9.90
C ARG A 95 -34.52 -8.52 8.78
N PHE A 96 -34.43 -9.82 9.09
CA PHE A 96 -35.50 -10.81 8.92
C PHE A 96 -35.29 -11.93 9.93
#